data_AF-A0A534V4H3-F1
#
_entry.id   AF-A0A534V4H3-F1
#
_cell.length_a   1.000
_cell.length_b   1.000
_cell.length_c   1.000
_cell.angle_alpha   90.00
_cell.angle_beta   90.00
_cell.angle_gamma   90.00
#
_symmetry.space_group_name_H-M   'P 1'
#
loop_
_entity.id
_entity.type
_entity.pdbx_description
1 polymer ?
#
loop_
_entity_poly.entity_id
_entity_poly.type
_entity_poly.pdbx_seq_one_letter_code
_entity_poly.pdbx_strand_id
1 'polypeptide(L)' 'MKATQRLHDAGQSIWLDNITRAMLASGTLERYVRELSVTGLTSNPTIFDHAI' A
#
# COMPACT_ATOMS: atom_id res chain seq x y z
N MET A 1 -10.45 15.75 -2.99
CA MET A 1 -9.53 14.90 -3.79
C MET A 1 -8.25 14.71 -3.00
N LYS A 2 -7.88 13.48 -2.65
CA LYS A 2 -6.61 13.19 -1.95
C LYS A 2 -5.43 13.34 -2.92
N ALA A 3 -4.24 13.65 -2.40
CA ALA A 3 -3.04 13.78 -3.23
C ALA A 3 -2.74 12.51 -4.03
N THR A 4 -2.98 11.34 -3.42
CA THR A 4 -2.80 10.03 -4.06
C THR A 4 -3.73 9.83 -5.26
N GLN A 5 -4.99 10.23 -5.14
CA GLN A 5 -5.95 10.16 -6.25
C GLN A 5 -5.52 11.05 -7.42
N ARG A 6 -5.01 12.26 -7.14
CA ARG A 6 -4.53 13.17 -8.20
C ARG A 6 -3.35 12.58 -8.98
N LEU A 7 -2.43 11.89 -8.30
CA LEU A 7 -1.32 11.19 -8.97
C LEU A 7 -1.81 10.02 -9.81
N HIS A 8 -2.73 9.23 -9.27
CA HIS A 8 -3.35 8.12 -10.00
C HIS A 8 -4.07 8.61 -11.26
N ASP A 9 -4.87 9.68 -11.15
CA ASP A 9 -5.58 10.29 -12.29
C ASP A 9 -4.62 10.88 -13.34
N ALA A 10 -3.41 11.26 -12.94
CA ALA A 10 -2.34 11.68 -13.84
C ALA A 10 -1.58 10.50 -14.49
N GLY A 11 -2.00 9.25 -14.24
CA GLY A 11 -1.38 8.04 -14.78
C GLY A 11 -0.22 7.48 -13.95
N GLN A 12 0.08 8.05 -12.78
CA GLN A 12 1.13 7.56 -11.89
C GLN A 12 0.59 6.49 -10.93
N SER A 13 1.16 5.29 -11.00
CA SER A 13 0.85 4.22 -10.03
C SER A 13 1.50 4.51 -8.67
N ILE A 14 0.78 4.22 -7.60
CA ILE A 14 1.24 4.39 -6.21
C ILE A 14 1.41 3.01 -5.58
N TRP A 15 2.62 2.76 -5.09
CA TRP A 15 2.98 1.48 -4.49
C TRP A 15 3.34 1.67 -3.02
N LEU A 16 2.97 0.69 -2.19
CA LEU A 16 3.32 0.64 -0.79
C LEU A 16 4.62 -0.17 -0.59
N ASP A 17 5.65 0.44 0.00
CA ASP A 17 6.92 -0.26 0.30
C ASP A 17 6.92 -0.89 1.69
N ASN A 18 5.88 -1.68 1.99
CA ASN A 18 5.78 -2.43 3.24
C ASN A 18 4.69 -3.52 3.14
N ILE A 19 4.86 -4.59 3.92
CA ILE A 19 3.81 -5.58 4.17
C ILE A 19 4.02 -6.22 5.54
N THR A 20 2.96 -6.30 6.34
CA THR A 20 2.95 -7.05 7.61
C THR A 20 1.74 -7.97 7.68
N ARG A 21 1.80 -9.02 8.52
CA ARG A 21 0.66 -9.92 8.74
C ARG A 21 -0.55 -9.17 9.29
N ALA A 22 -0.33 -8.21 10.19
CA ALA A 22 -1.38 -7.40 10.77
C ALA A 22 -2.13 -6.59 9.70
N MET A 23 -1.43 -6.02 8.72
CA MET A 23 -2.06 -5.24 7.63
C MET A 23 -3.04 -6.06 6.79
N LEU A 24 -2.73 -7.35 6.58
CA LEU A 24 -3.61 -8.29 5.88
C LEU A 24 -4.82 -8.67 6.76
N ALA A 25 -4.59 -8.96 8.03
CA ALA A 25 -5.64 -9.41 8.95
C ALA A 25 -6.63 -8.30 9.35
N SER A 26 -6.17 -7.04 9.41
CA SER A 26 -6.98 -5.90 9.88
C SER A 26 -7.78 -5.21 8.77
N GLY A 27 -7.61 -5.60 7.51
CA GLY A 27 -8.16 -4.88 6.36
C GLY A 27 -7.45 -3.55 6.07
N THR A 28 -6.30 -3.27 6.69
CA THR A 28 -5.53 -2.05 6.41
C THR A 28 -5.11 -1.97 4.94
N LEU A 29 -4.68 -3.07 4.35
CA LEU A 29 -4.28 -3.07 2.93
C LEU A 29 -5.47 -2.78 2.01
N GLU A 30 -6.64 -3.36 2.27
CA GLU A 30 -7.87 -3.08 1.51
C GLU A 30 -8.24 -1.60 1.60
N ARG A 31 -8.18 -1.02 2.80
CA ARG A 31 -8.43 0.41 3.01
C ARG A 31 -7.48 1.26 2.17
N TYR A 32 -6.20 0.92 2.10
CA TYR A 32 -5.23 1.69 1.31
C TYR A 32 -5.51 1.63 -0.19
N VAL A 33 -5.94 0.47 -0.70
CA VAL A 33 -6.38 0.35 -2.09
C VAL A 33 -7.60 1.26 -2.34
N ARG A 34 -8.63 1.15 -1.51
CA ARG A 34 -9.91 1.85 -1.70
C ARG A 34 -9.81 3.36 -1.48
N GLU A 35 -9.00 3.78 -0.52
CA GLU A 35 -9.02 5.16 -0.05
C GLU A 35 -7.77 5.95 -0.41
N LEU A 36 -6.66 5.29 -0.71
CA LEU A 36 -5.37 5.93 -0.99
C LEU A 36 -4.83 5.60 -2.38
N SER A 37 -5.63 4.97 -3.24
CA SER A 37 -5.26 4.70 -4.64
C SER A 37 -3.97 3.86 -4.77
N VAL A 38 -3.69 3.02 -3.77
CA VAL A 38 -2.55 2.08 -3.81
C VAL A 38 -2.88 0.95 -4.79
N THR A 39 -1.99 0.71 -5.75
CA THR A 39 -2.18 -0.28 -6.83
C THR A 39 -1.14 -1.40 -6.82
N GLY A 40 -0.11 -1.29 -5.99
CA GLY A 40 0.92 -2.30 -5.83
C GLY A 40 1.61 -2.21 -4.48
N LEU A 41 2.45 -3.19 -4.19
CA LEU A 41 3.31 -3.19 -3.02
C LEU A 41 4.62 -3.92 -3.32
N THR A 42 5.64 -3.59 -2.55
CA THR A 42 6.93 -4.27 -2.55
C THR A 42 7.23 -4.84 -1.17
N SER A 43 8.05 -5.89 -1.16
CA SER A 43 8.73 -6.33 0.04
C SER A 43 10.20 -6.56 -0.26
N ASN A 44 10.98 -6.73 0.80
CA ASN A 44 12.39 -7.08 0.77
C ASN A 44 12.73 -7.87 2.05
N PRO A 45 13.94 -8.44 2.18
CA PRO A 45 14.30 -9.23 3.35
C PRO A 45 14.14 -8.51 4.70
N THR A 46 14.51 -7.22 4.78
CA THR A 46 14.35 -6.42 6.02
C THR A 46 12.88 -6.21 6.38
N ILE A 47 12.02 -5.95 5.39
CA ILE A 47 10.58 -5.83 5.61
C ILE A 47 10.02 -7.14 6.17
N PHE A 48 10.42 -8.29 5.61
CA PHE A 48 9.94 -9.59 6.11
C PHE A 48 10.42 -9.89 7.52
N ASP A 49 11.66 -9.55 7.86
CA ASP A 49 12.21 -9.73 9.21
C ASP A 49 11.40 -8.94 10.25
N HIS A 50 10.91 -7.75 9.88
CA HIS A 50 10.08 -6.89 10.72
C HIS A 50 8.56 -7.18 10.63
N ALA A 51 8.12 -8.13 9.79
CA ALA A 51 6.71 -8.34 9.47
C ALA A 51 5.96 -9.33 10.39
N ILE A 52 6.68 -9.95 11.34
CA ILE A 52 6.18 -10.99 12.26
C ILE A 52 5.47 -10.38 13.48
#